data_AF-A0A2N0ZZ04-F1
#
_entry.id   AF-A0A2N0ZZ04-F1
#
_cell.length_a   1.000
_cell.length_b   1.000
_cell.length_c   1.000
_cell.angle_alpha   90.00
_cell.angle_beta   90.00
_cell.angle_gamma   90.00
#
_symmetry.space_group_name_H-M   'P 1'
#
loop_
_entity.id
_entity.type
_entity.pdbx_description
1 polymer ?
#
loop_
_entity_poly.entity_id
_entity_poly.type
_entity_poly.pdbx_seq_one_letter_code
_entity_poly.pdbx_strand_id
1 'polypeptide(L)'
;MNIKIDKNGAQGEINLGEKITGKGTINHYSWCLSCTSSKLILEIADDPSITPDDLPLVGYGCAGWIFEKNITLKESEVINMITTGFLLFNENKLKHLPAVTCSCSDL
;
A
#
# COMPACT_ATOMS: atom_id res chain seq x y z
N MET A 1 13.91 3.39 -14.02
CA MET A 1 13.40 4.78 -14.13
C MET A 1 12.62 5.09 -12.87
N ASN A 2 12.71 6.30 -12.32
CA ASN A 2 11.98 6.65 -11.11
C ASN A 2 10.85 7.64 -11.40
N ILE A 3 9.69 7.39 -10.81
CA ILE A 3 8.48 8.19 -10.94
C ILE A 3 8.09 8.68 -9.55
N LYS A 4 7.94 9.99 -9.40
CA LYS A 4 7.42 10.60 -8.17
C LYS A 4 5.89 10.65 -8.22
N ILE A 5 5.25 10.27 -7.12
CA ILE A 5 3.83 10.49 -6.85
C ILE A 5 3.75 11.63 -5.83
N ASP A 6 3.01 12.69 -6.16
CA ASP A 6 2.66 13.78 -5.22
C ASP A 6 1.34 14.42 -5.68
N LYS A 7 0.25 13.66 -5.60
CA LYS A 7 -1.08 14.09 -6.06
C LYS A 7 -2.19 13.35 -5.32
N ASN A 8 -3.34 14.00 -5.15
CA ASN A 8 -4.57 13.42 -4.56
C ASN A 8 -4.34 12.77 -3.19
N GLY A 9 -3.53 13.40 -2.34
CA GLY A 9 -3.19 12.88 -1.01
C GLY A 9 -2.23 11.70 -1.01
N ALA A 10 -1.76 11.26 -2.19
CA ALA A 10 -0.70 10.28 -2.33
C ALA A 10 0.66 10.95 -2.49
N GLN A 11 1.66 10.43 -1.78
CA GLN A 11 3.06 10.79 -1.91
C GLN A 11 3.92 9.53 -1.99
N GLY A 12 5.03 9.57 -2.73
CA GLY A 12 5.97 8.45 -2.77
C GLY A 12 6.75 8.37 -4.07
N GLU A 13 7.45 7.24 -4.24
CA GLU A 13 8.28 6.99 -5.42
C GLU A 13 8.10 5.56 -5.92
N ILE A 14 8.10 5.40 -7.24
CA ILE A 14 8.09 4.11 -7.93
C ILE A 14 9.36 4.00 -8.75
N ASN A 15 10.06 2.88 -8.60
CA ASN A 15 11.15 2.46 -9.44
C ASN A 15 10.64 1.43 -10.46
N LEU A 16 10.69 1.80 -11.74
CA LEU A 16 10.47 0.94 -12.91
C LEU A 16 11.81 0.38 -13.42
N GLY A 17 12.58 -0.24 -12.54
CA GLY A 17 13.85 -0.88 -12.87
C GLY A 17 13.64 -2.32 -13.35
N GLU A 18 14.62 -3.18 -13.12
CA GLU A 18 14.50 -4.63 -13.36
C GLU A 18 13.36 -5.25 -12.54
N LYS A 19 13.10 -4.69 -11.36
CA LYS A 19 11.97 -5.04 -10.50
C LYS A 19 11.15 -3.77 -10.24
N ILE A 20 9.86 -3.85 -10.52
CA ILE A 20 8.93 -2.77 -10.19
C ILE A 20 8.73 -2.76 -8.68
N THR A 21 9.11 -1.65 -8.04
CA THR A 21 8.94 -1.45 -6.60
C THR A 21 8.54 -0.01 -6.34
N GLY A 22 7.80 0.25 -5.29
CA GLY A 22 7.51 1.62 -4.86
C GLY A 22 7.03 1.66 -3.44
N LYS A 23 7.08 2.84 -2.83
CA LYS A 23 6.56 3.05 -1.47
C LYS A 23 6.19 4.51 -1.25
N GLY A 24 5.32 4.73 -0.29
CA GLY A 24 4.90 6.07 0.10
C GLY A 24 3.68 6.06 1.01
N THR A 25 2.90 7.14 0.96
CA THR A 25 1.68 7.31 1.74
C THR A 25 0.50 7.71 0.85
N ILE A 26 -0.73 7.39 1.27
CA ILE A 26 -2.00 7.85 0.71
C ILE A 26 -2.93 8.20 1.86
N ASN A 27 -3.31 9.48 1.99
CA ASN A 27 -4.21 9.95 3.05
C ASN A 27 -3.81 9.46 4.46
N HIS A 28 -2.50 9.52 4.76
CA HIS A 28 -1.85 9.05 6.01
C HIS A 28 -1.70 7.53 6.18
N TYR A 29 -2.10 6.73 5.20
CA TYR A 29 -1.86 5.28 5.20
C TYR A 29 -0.62 4.95 4.38
N SER A 30 0.25 4.11 4.91
CA SER A 30 1.46 3.66 4.21
C SER A 30 1.10 2.68 3.11
N TRP A 31 1.75 2.78 1.94
CA TRP A 31 1.60 1.84 0.85
C TRP A 31 2.96 1.36 0.34
N CYS A 32 2.98 0.13 -0.16
CA CYS A 32 4.08 -0.41 -0.94
C CYS A 32 3.56 -1.04 -2.22
N LEU A 33 4.35 -0.88 -3.28
CA LEU A 33 4.19 -1.58 -4.53
C LEU A 33 5.32 -2.61 -4.62
N SER A 34 4.95 -3.86 -4.79
CA SER A 34 5.88 -4.95 -5.00
C SER A 34 5.52 -5.73 -6.25
N CYS A 35 6.47 -6.52 -6.73
CA CYS A 35 6.33 -7.29 -7.94
C CYS A 35 6.84 -8.71 -7.73
N THR A 36 6.06 -9.68 -8.19
CA THR A 36 6.42 -11.10 -8.32
C THR A 36 6.71 -11.43 -9.79
N SER A 37 6.95 -12.70 -10.12
CA SER A 37 7.18 -13.10 -11.51
C SER A 37 6.00 -12.85 -12.45
N SER A 38 4.77 -12.71 -11.91
CA SER A 38 3.56 -12.57 -12.72
C SER A 38 2.61 -11.48 -12.24
N LYS A 39 2.81 -10.90 -11.06
CA LYS A 39 1.89 -9.92 -10.48
C LYS A 39 2.59 -8.65 -10.02
N LEU A 40 1.87 -7.54 -10.15
CA LEU A 40 2.08 -6.31 -9.39
C LEU A 40 1.09 -6.31 -8.23
N ILE A 41 1.62 -6.02 -7.04
CA ILE A 41 0.86 -6.05 -5.78
C ILE A 41 1.02 -4.67 -5.15
N LEU A 42 -0.10 -3.98 -4.99
CA LEU A 42 -0.21 -2.79 -4.17
C LEU A 42 -0.76 -3.22 -2.81
N GLU A 43 -0.01 -2.97 -1.77
CA GLU A 43 -0.42 -3.18 -0.38
C GLU A 43 -0.50 -1.84 0.31
N ILE A 44 -1.59 -1.59 1.04
CA ILE A 44 -1.81 -0.40 1.85
C ILE A 44 -2.09 -0.85 3.28
N ALA A 45 -1.30 -0.38 4.24
CA ALA A 45 -1.54 -0.67 5.65
C ALA A 45 -2.87 -0.03 6.09
N ASP A 46 -3.72 -0.79 6.80
CA ASP A 46 -4.96 -0.25 7.38
C ASP A 46 -4.73 0.44 8.73
N ASP A 47 -3.53 0.34 9.29
CA ASP A 47 -3.10 1.02 10.52
C ASP A 47 -2.20 2.23 10.16
N PRO A 48 -2.61 3.47 10.47
CA PRO A 48 -1.83 4.67 10.22
C PRO A 48 -0.49 4.75 10.98
N SER A 49 -0.28 3.93 12.02
CA SER A 49 1.00 3.88 12.76
C SER A 49 2.09 3.11 12.01
N ILE A 50 1.71 2.26 11.05
CA ILE A 50 2.64 1.51 10.20
C ILE A 50 3.27 2.48 9.20
N THR A 51 4.59 2.48 9.11
CA THR A 51 5.35 3.33 8.19
C THR A 51 5.60 2.61 6.85
N PRO A 52 5.97 3.33 5.78
CA PRO A 52 6.24 2.70 4.48
C PRO A 52 7.42 1.71 4.50
N ASP A 53 8.33 1.84 5.48
CA ASP A 53 9.48 0.94 5.64
C ASP A 53 9.12 -0.36 6.39
N ASP A 54 7.95 -0.40 7.04
CA ASP A 54 7.42 -1.59 7.70
C ASP A 54 6.69 -2.53 6.72
N LEU A 55 6.52 -2.10 5.46
CA LEU A 55 5.86 -2.85 4.39
C LEU A 55 6.87 -3.63 3.52
N PRO A 56 6.50 -4.80 2.94
CA PRO A 56 5.19 -5.47 3.04
C PRO A 56 4.98 -6.14 4.41
N LEU A 57 3.72 -6.31 4.81
CA LEU A 57 3.39 -6.94 6.09
C LEU A 57 3.56 -8.47 5.97
N VAL A 58 4.72 -8.97 6.36
CA VAL A 58 5.04 -10.40 6.37
C VAL A 58 4.72 -11.02 7.73
N GLY A 59 3.63 -11.79 7.84
CA GLY A 59 3.29 -12.56 9.05
C GLY A 59 1.80 -12.62 9.35
N TYR A 60 1.42 -13.41 10.37
CA TYR A 60 0.03 -13.50 10.84
C TYR A 60 -0.32 -12.30 11.72
N GLY A 61 -1.23 -11.43 11.25
CA GLY A 61 -1.97 -10.50 12.14
C GLY A 61 -2.02 -9.03 11.74
N CYS A 62 -1.22 -8.57 10.77
CA CYS A 62 -1.31 -7.19 10.29
C CYS A 62 -2.31 -7.11 9.14
N ALA A 63 -3.39 -6.34 9.33
CA ALA A 63 -4.38 -6.09 8.28
C ALA A 63 -3.83 -5.08 7.28
N GLY A 64 -3.83 -5.46 6.01
CA GLY A 64 -3.48 -4.59 4.89
C GLY A 64 -4.45 -4.80 3.74
N TRP A 65 -4.79 -3.71 3.06
CA TRP A 65 -5.58 -3.73 1.85
C TRP A 65 -4.70 -4.09 0.66
N ILE A 66 -5.01 -5.19 -0.02
CA ILE A 66 -4.22 -5.69 -1.16
C ILE A 66 -5.01 -5.53 -2.46
N PHE A 67 -4.35 -4.96 -3.46
CA PHE A 67 -4.82 -4.90 -4.84
C PHE A 67 -3.75 -5.42 -5.78
N GLU A 68 -4.09 -6.43 -6.58
CA GLU A 68 -3.15 -7.09 -7.49
C GLU A 68 -3.62 -7.07 -8.94
N LYS A 69 -2.66 -6.99 -9.86
CA LYS A 69 -2.85 -7.15 -11.30
C LYS A 69 -1.72 -7.95 -11.90
N ASN A 70 -1.94 -8.51 -13.09
CA ASN A 70 -0.87 -9.12 -13.87
C ASN A 70 0.24 -8.10 -14.17
N ILE A 71 1.48 -8.57 -14.20
CA ILE A 71 2.64 -7.72 -14.44
C ILE A 71 2.56 -7.03 -15.80
N THR A 72 2.93 -5.76 -15.81
CA THR A 72 3.10 -4.94 -17.02
C THR A 72 4.29 -4.03 -16.81
N LEU A 73 5.09 -3.85 -17.87
CA LEU A 73 6.25 -2.96 -17.87
C LEU A 73 5.91 -1.56 -18.39
N LYS A 74 4.68 -1.34 -18.85
CA LYS A 74 4.26 -0.03 -19.33
C LYS A 74 4.00 0.89 -18.15
N GLU A 75 4.76 1.97 -18.08
CA GLU A 75 4.61 3.03 -17.07
C GLU A 75 3.16 3.48 -16.89
N SER A 76 2.45 3.75 -17.99
CA SER A 76 1.06 4.20 -17.94
C SER A 76 0.12 3.19 -17.29
N GLU A 77 0.35 1.89 -17.51
CA GLU A 77 -0.46 0.83 -16.91
C GLU A 77 -0.13 0.64 -15.43
N VAL A 78 1.13 0.79 -15.03
CA VAL A 78 1.57 0.78 -13.61
C VAL A 78 0.95 1.96 -12.85
N ILE A 79 1.04 3.18 -13.40
CA ILE A 79 0.44 4.37 -12.80
C ILE A 79 -1.08 4.22 -12.70
N ASN A 80 -1.73 3.67 -13.74
CA ASN A 80 -3.17 3.44 -13.72
C ASN A 80 -3.59 2.42 -12.66
N MET A 81 -2.83 1.33 -12.51
CA MET A 81 -3.06 0.31 -11.49
C MET A 81 -3.00 0.91 -10.09
N ILE A 82 -1.97 1.70 -9.79
CA ILE A 82 -1.79 2.35 -8.49
C ILE A 82 -2.90 3.37 -8.22
N THR A 83 -3.19 4.22 -9.22
CA THR A 83 -4.25 5.24 -9.10
C THR A 83 -5.61 4.59 -8.84
N THR A 84 -5.91 3.49 -9.56
CA THR A 84 -7.13 2.70 -9.33
C THR A 84 -7.14 2.08 -7.93
N GLY A 85 -6.02 1.52 -7.48
CA GLY A 85 -5.89 0.95 -6.14
C GLY A 85 -6.14 1.99 -5.05
N PHE A 86 -5.60 3.21 -5.18
CA PHE A 86 -5.86 4.29 -4.23
C PHE A 86 -7.33 4.74 -4.21
N LEU A 87 -7.99 4.80 -5.37
CA LEU A 87 -9.41 5.13 -5.44
C LEU A 87 -10.24 4.05 -4.73
N LEU A 88 -10.01 2.78 -5.07
CA LEU A 88 -10.70 1.66 -4.45
C LEU A 88 -10.45 1.58 -2.94
N PHE A 89 -9.24 1.84 -2.48
CA PHE A 89 -8.92 1.94 -1.05
C PHE A 89 -9.72 3.06 -0.38
N ASN A 90 -9.76 4.26 -0.95
CA ASN A 90 -10.50 5.36 -0.35
C ASN A 90 -12.01 5.12 -0.30
N GLU A 91 -12.56 4.43 -1.30
CA GLU A 91 -13.98 4.10 -1.37
C GLU A 91 -14.38 2.94 -0.45
N ASN A 92 -13.51 1.94 -0.31
CA ASN A 92 -13.86 0.65 0.30
C ASN A 92 -13.11 0.32 1.59
N LYS A 93 -12.15 1.15 2.03
CA LYS A 93 -11.45 0.91 3.30
C LYS A 93 -12.44 0.86 4.44
N LEU A 94 -12.23 -0.11 5.32
CA LEU A 94 -12.96 -0.15 6.58
C LEU A 94 -12.53 1.06 7.41
N LYS A 95 -13.47 1.62 8.18
CA LYS A 95 -13.09 2.59 9.20
C LYS A 95 -12.12 1.89 10.15
N HIS A 96 -10.92 2.43 10.29
CA HIS A 96 -9.96 1.93 11.27
C HIS A 96 -10.61 1.94 12.65
N LEU A 97 -10.78 0.76 13.23
CA LEU A 97 -11.19 0.59 14.61
C LEU A 97 -9.90 0.25 15.38
N PRO A 98 -9.38 1.17 16.21
CA PRO A 98 -8.20 0.84 17.00
C PRO A 98 -8.49 -0.42 17.80
N ALA A 99 -7.51 -1.31 17.90
CA ALA A 99 -7.63 -2.49 18.74
C ALA A 99 -8.10 -2.04 20.13
N VAL A 100 -9.25 -2.54 20.57
CA VAL A 100 -9.75 -2.28 21.91
C VAL A 100 -8.71 -2.87 22.85
N THR A 101 -7.89 -2.02 23.45
CA THR A 101 -7.06 -2.42 24.57
C THR A 101 -8.04 -2.85 25.66
N CYS A 102 -8.25 -4.15 25.85
CA CYS A 102 -8.91 -4.59 27.07
C CYS A 102 -8.07 -4.04 28.22
N SER A 103 -8.67 -3.21 29.08
CA SER A 103 -8.19 -2.99 30.45
C SER A 103 -8.35 -4.30 31.23
N CYS A 104 -7.64 -5.33 30.81
CA CYS A 104 -7.64 -6.62 31.45
C CYS A 104 -6.46 -6.63 32.42
N SER A 105 -6.82 -6.55 33.71
CA SER A 105 -6.05 -6.77 34.94
C SER A 105 -5.11 -5.66 35.43
N ASP A 106 -5.65 -4.77 36.26
CA ASP A 106 -5.08 -4.61 37.60
C ASP A 106 -5.92 -5.48 38.53
N LEU A 107 -5.37 -6.63 38.93
CA LEU A 107 -5.90 -7.54 39.93
C LEU A 107 -5.05 -7.36 41.20
#